data_AF-A0A6B0SG16-F1
#
_entry.id   AF-A0A6B0SG16-F1
#
_cell.length_a   1.000
_cell.length_b   1.000
_cell.length_c   1.000
_cell.angle_alpha   90.00
_cell.angle_beta   90.00
_cell.angle_gamma   90.00
#
_symmetry.space_group_name_H-M   'P 1'
#
loop_
_entity.id
_entity.type
_entity.pdbx_description
1 polymer ?
#
loop_
_entity_poly.entity_id
_entity_poly.type
_entity_poly.pdbx_seq_one_letter_code
_entity_poly.pdbx_strand_id
1 'polypeptide(L)'
;MTVSPTTLSRLGAWGQIGVVALAVVFWSLGLVNGFLAACVGYLIVTVAGIVGIARTESTIAGPLVYPFIVPGFVPLYYFATQ
;
A
#
# COMPACT_ATOMS: atom_id res chain seq x y z
N MET A 1 -8.90 18.75 10.82
CA MET A 1 -7.45 18.54 10.69
C MET A 1 -7.07 18.57 9.22
N THR A 2 -6.29 19.55 8.78
CA THR A 2 -5.69 19.59 7.44
C THR A 2 -4.47 18.67 7.43
N VAL A 3 -4.63 17.43 6.97
CA VAL A 3 -3.52 16.49 6.81
C VAL A 3 -2.65 16.95 5.64
N SER A 4 -1.35 17.12 5.85
CA SER A 4 -0.45 17.55 4.79
C SER A 4 -0.27 16.45 3.73
N PRO A 5 -0.16 16.82 2.44
CA PRO A 5 0.08 15.87 1.36
C PRO A 5 1.32 14.99 1.58
N THR A 6 2.40 15.57 2.12
CA THR A 6 3.64 14.84 2.44
C THR A 6 3.42 13.74 3.48
N THR A 7 2.55 13.96 4.47
CA THR A 7 2.19 12.96 5.46
C THR A 7 1.44 11.79 4.82
N LEU A 8 0.53 12.07 3.88
CA LEU A 8 -0.20 11.04 3.14
C LEU A 8 0.74 10.21 2.23
N SER A 9 1.67 10.86 1.54
CA SER A 9 2.66 10.15 0.70
C SER A 9 3.57 9.24 1.54
N ARG A 10 4.02 9.71 2.71
CA ARG A 10 4.82 8.90 3.65
C ARG A 10 4.02 7.75 4.25
N LEU A 11 2.76 8.00 4.61
CA LEU A 11 1.85 6.96 5.11
C LEU A 11 1.66 5.85 4.06
N GLY A 12 1.50 6.21 2.79
CA GLY A 12 1.43 5.22 1.73
C GLY A 12 2.70 4.40 1.61
N ALA A 13 3.88 5.03 1.60
CA ALA A 13 5.13 4.35 1.33
C ALA A 13 5.52 3.40 2.48
N TRP A 14 5.52 3.91 3.72
CA TRP A 14 5.85 3.12 4.90
C TRP A 14 4.72 2.16 5.29
N GLY A 15 3.47 2.56 5.06
CA GLY A 15 2.30 1.73 5.33
C GLY A 15 2.27 0.47 4.47
N GLN A 16 2.62 0.56 3.18
CA GLN A 16 2.69 -0.60 2.30
C GLN A 16 3.70 -1.65 2.78
N ILE A 17 4.89 -1.22 3.22
CA ILE A 17 5.91 -2.13 3.77
C ILE A 17 5.38 -2.82 5.03
N GLY A 18 4.80 -2.05 5.95
CA GLY A 18 4.24 -2.60 7.19
C GLY A 18 3.11 -3.59 6.94
N VAL A 19 2.23 -3.30 5.99
CA VAL A 19 1.10 -4.18 5.66
C VAL A 19 1.55 -5.46 4.95
N VAL A 20 2.56 -5.38 4.06
CA VAL A 20 3.13 -6.59 3.44
C VAL A 20 3.75 -7.49 4.50
N ALA A 21 4.51 -6.93 5.45
CA ALA A 21 5.06 -7.70 6.57
C ALA A 21 3.94 -8.39 7.39
N LEU A 22 2.86 -7.66 7.67
CA LEU A 22 1.70 -8.21 8.38
C LEU A 22 0.99 -9.32 7.59
N ALA A 23 0.85 -9.16 6.27
CA ALA A 23 0.29 -10.18 5.39
C ALA A 23 1.12 -11.47 5.43
N VAL A 24 2.45 -11.37 5.39
CA VAL A 24 3.36 -12.52 5.51
C VAL A 24 3.19 -13.23 6.85
N VAL A 25 3.03 -12.49 7.95
CA VAL A 25 2.77 -13.07 9.28
C VAL A 25 1.45 -13.83 9.29
N PHE A 26 0.36 -13.23 8.81
CA PHE A 26 -0.94 -13.91 8.77
C PHE A 26 -0.94 -15.15 7.87
N TRP A 27 -0.28 -15.06 6.72
CA TRP A 27 -0.08 -16.20 5.84
C TRP A 27 0.67 -17.34 6.55
N SER A 28 1.78 -17.03 7.21
CA SER A 28 2.61 -18.01 7.92
C SER A 28 1.88 -18.70 9.07
N LEU A 29 0.86 -18.05 9.65
CA LEU A 29 0.01 -18.59 10.72
C LEU A 29 -1.26 -19.28 10.20
N GLY A 30 -1.49 -19.32 8.88
CA GLY A 30 -2.72 -19.87 8.29
C GLY A 30 -3.98 -19.04 8.58
N LEU A 31 -3.83 -17.77 8.96
CA LEU A 31 -4.93 -16.89 9.35
C LEU A 31 -5.51 -16.20 8.11
N VAL A 32 -6.37 -16.92 7.37
CA VAL A 32 -6.97 -16.47 6.10
C VAL A 32 -7.65 -15.10 6.24
N ASN A 33 -8.48 -14.91 7.28
CA ASN A 33 -9.16 -13.63 7.51
C ASN A 33 -8.17 -12.49 7.82
N GLY A 34 -7.06 -12.79 8.51
CA GLY A 34 -6.00 -11.82 8.77
C GLY A 34 -5.28 -11.42 7.49
N PHE A 35 -4.94 -12.39 6.64
CA PHE A 35 -4.32 -12.14 5.34
C PHE A 35 -5.22 -11.26 4.45
N LEU A 36 -6.52 -11.58 4.35
CA LEU A 36 -7.50 -10.76 3.62
C LEU A 36 -7.60 -9.33 4.19
N ALA A 37 -7.61 -9.18 5.51
CA ALA A 37 -7.60 -7.87 6.16
C ALA A 37 -6.31 -7.07 5.83
N ALA A 38 -5.16 -7.74 5.76
CA ALA A 38 -3.92 -7.11 5.31
C ALA A 38 -3.99 -6.68 3.83
N CYS A 39 -4.60 -7.47 2.94
CA CYS A 39 -4.83 -7.04 1.56
C CYS A 39 -5.68 -5.75 1.47
N VAL A 40 -6.73 -5.64 2.28
CA VAL A 40 -7.55 -4.42 2.36
C VAL A 40 -6.73 -3.26 2.93
N GLY A 41 -5.96 -3.50 4.00
CA GLY A 41 -5.05 -2.52 4.56
C GLY A 41 -4.06 -1.98 3.53
N TYR A 42 -3.55 -2.86 2.65
CA TYR A 42 -2.59 -2.52 1.60
C TYR A 42 -3.24 -1.56 0.59
N LEU A 43 -4.48 -1.84 0.19
CA LEU A 43 -5.25 -0.96 -0.68
C LEU A 43 -5.44 0.43 -0.04
N ILE A 44 -5.79 0.49 1.24
CA ILE A 44 -6.03 1.76 1.96
C ILE A 44 -4.76 2.63 1.98
N VAL A 45 -3.62 2.07 2.37
CA VAL A 45 -2.36 2.83 2.41
C VAL A 45 -1.90 3.23 1.01
N THR A 46 -2.15 2.40 0.00
CA THR A 46 -1.88 2.72 -1.41
C THR A 46 -2.68 3.94 -1.87
N VAL A 47 -3.99 3.94 -1.61
CA VAL A 47 -4.87 5.07 -1.97
C VAL A 47 -4.45 6.34 -1.22
N ALA A 48 -4.12 6.24 0.07
CA ALA A 48 -3.63 7.38 0.83
C ALA A 48 -2.35 7.97 0.23
N GLY A 49 -1.39 7.13 -0.17
CA GLY A 49 -0.17 7.55 -0.86
C GLY A 49 -0.45 8.26 -2.18
N ILE A 50 -1.33 7.69 -3.01
CA ILE A 50 -1.75 8.29 -4.29
C ILE A 50 -2.39 9.66 -4.06
N VAL A 51 -3.28 9.79 -3.08
CA VAL A 51 -3.91 11.08 -2.73
C VAL A 51 -2.88 12.10 -2.27
N GLY A 52 -1.87 11.69 -1.50
CA GLY A 52 -0.76 12.54 -1.09
C GLY A 52 -0.01 13.10 -2.29
N ILE A 53 0.38 12.24 -3.24
CA ILE A 53 1.13 12.60 -4.44
C ILE A 53 0.30 13.49 -5.37
N ALA A 54 -0.97 13.12 -5.61
CA ALA A 54 -1.88 13.87 -6.45
C ALA A 54 -2.16 15.29 -5.93
N ARG A 55 -1.97 15.53 -4.63
CA ARG A 55 -2.10 16.85 -4.00
C ARG A 55 -0.79 17.64 -3.97
N THR A 56 0.37 17.01 -4.19
CA THR A 56 1.67 17.70 -4.25
C THR A 56 2.09 18.08 -5.67
N GLU A 57 1.65 17.36 -6.70
CA GLU A 57 2.09 17.61 -8.08
C GLU A 57 0.98 18.25 -8.93
N SER A 58 1.29 19.38 -9.57
CA SER A 58 0.40 20.07 -10.53
C SER A 58 0.33 19.40 -11.90
N THR A 59 1.17 18.39 -12.13
CA THR A 59 1.20 17.58 -13.35
C THR A 59 1.70 16.20 -12.92
N ILE A 60 0.87 15.16 -13.05
CA ILE A 60 1.27 13.77 -12.75
C ILE A 60 2.26 13.33 -13.84
N ALA A 61 3.52 13.76 -13.73
CA ALA A 61 4.56 13.52 -14.72
C ALA A 61 5.54 12.49 -14.17
N GLY A 62 5.26 11.22 -14.46
CA GLY A 62 6.27 10.15 -14.41
C GLY A 62 6.32 9.32 -13.12
N PRO A 63 7.41 8.55 -12.93
CA PRO A 63 7.49 7.22 -12.28
C PRO A 63 7.10 7.11 -10.80
N LEU A 64 6.54 8.15 -10.18
CA LEU A 64 6.12 8.16 -8.77
C LEU A 64 4.89 7.29 -8.47
N VAL A 65 4.07 6.95 -9.47
CA VAL A 65 2.97 5.97 -9.33
C VAL A 65 3.51 4.52 -9.30
N TYR A 66 4.65 4.29 -9.95
CA TYR A 66 5.24 2.97 -10.19
C TYR A 66 5.72 2.22 -8.92
N PRO A 67 6.41 2.87 -7.94
CA PRO A 67 6.90 2.17 -6.75
C PRO A 67 5.80 1.80 -5.75
N PHE A 68 4.58 2.33 -5.88
CA PHE A 68 3.46 1.99 -4.99
C PHE A 68 2.62 0.83 -5.52
N ILE A 69 2.53 0.66 -6.83
CA ILE A 69 1.64 -0.36 -7.43
C ILE A 69 2.40 -1.66 -7.69
N VAL A 70 3.64 -1.61 -8.18
CA VAL A 70 4.32 -2.85 -8.65
C VAL A 70 4.92 -3.69 -7.51
N PRO A 71 5.66 -3.13 -6.53
CA PRO A 71 6.40 -3.95 -5.57
C PRO A 71 5.54 -4.71 -4.56
N GLY A 72 4.37 -4.19 -4.17
CA GLY A 72 3.52 -4.88 -3.19
C GLY A 72 2.31 -5.61 -3.79
N PHE A 73 1.88 -5.28 -5.00
CA PHE A 73 0.77 -5.99 -5.65
C PHE A 73 1.22 -7.34 -6.23
N VAL A 74 2.47 -7.47 -6.70
CA VAL A 74 3.00 -8.75 -7.22
C VAL A 74 3.09 -9.83 -6.12
N PRO A 75 3.65 -9.57 -4.92
CA PRO A 75 3.63 -10.55 -3.83
C PRO A 75 2.21 -10.89 -3.37
N LEU A 76 1.34 -9.88 -3.19
CA LEU A 76 -0.04 -10.11 -2.73
C LEU A 76 -0.87 -10.91 -3.73
N TYR A 77 -0.72 -10.63 -5.03
CA TYR A 77 -1.38 -11.40 -6.08
C TYR A 77 -0.90 -12.85 -6.11
N TYR A 78 0.42 -13.08 -5.98
CA TYR A 78 0.97 -14.44 -5.91
C TYR A 78 0.37 -15.23 -4.73
N PHE A 79 0.35 -14.65 -3.53
CA PHE A 79 -0.22 -15.32 -2.35
C PHE A 79 -1.74 -15.47 -2.40
N ALA A 80 -2.46 -14.58 -3.08
CA ALA A 80 -3.92 -14.65 -3.19
C ALA A 80 -4.43 -15.62 -4.27
N THR A 81 -3.57 -16.07 -5.20
CA THR A 81 -3.96 -16.92 -6.34
C THR A 81 -3.44 -18.35 -6.28
N GLN A 82 -2.64 -18.68 -5.25
CA GLN A 82 -2.26 -20.05 -4.90
C GLN A 82 -3.09 -20.56 -3.72
#